data_AF-A0A9N9SR01-F1
#
_entry.id   AF-A0A9N9SR01-F1
#
_cell.length_a   1.000
_cell.length_b   1.000
_cell.length_c   1.000
_cell.angle_alpha   90.00
_cell.angle_beta   90.00
_cell.angle_gamma   90.00
#
_symmetry.space_group_name_H-M   'P 1'
#
loop_
_entity.id
_entity.type
_entity.pdbx_description
1 polymer ?
#
loop_
_entity_poly.entity_id
_entity_poly.type
_entity_poly.pdbx_seq_one_letter_code
_entity_poly.pdbx_strand_id
1 'polypeptide(L)'
;MSTYKTKNISHRHYSCVHSLPLTADKQPLPNARNITATIYTDGLLETCVEINLNAMIFAQAVSHDLSFIKPANATELDCCTAYYRDVEDTPMECANIKVSPEDPDYSDVDITCIPLVRTATNREDHCEEDLQYEEQITQVTASLDLSIIYGSNDETLKTLRTFENGLLLTEKRKDQEWPQAPLVVAVPYY
;
A
#
# COMPACT_ATOMS: atom_id res chain seq x y z
N MET A 1 -10.21 23.09 1.89
CA MET A 1 -9.13 23.10 0.88
C MET A 1 -7.96 22.39 1.52
N SER A 2 -7.77 21.09 1.25
CA SER A 2 -6.62 20.36 1.78
C SER A 2 -5.35 20.93 1.16
N THR A 3 -4.43 21.39 2.00
CA THR A 3 -3.10 21.82 1.56
C THR A 3 -2.17 20.62 1.59
N TYR A 4 -1.92 20.05 0.42
CA TYR A 4 -0.89 19.02 0.25
C TYR A 4 0.49 19.65 0.43
N LYS A 5 1.41 18.92 1.05
CA LYS A 5 2.80 19.33 1.19
C LYS A 5 3.70 18.23 0.66
N THR A 6 4.49 18.55 -0.34
CA THR A 6 5.45 17.62 -0.94
C THR A 6 6.79 17.72 -0.23
N LYS A 7 7.37 16.58 0.16
CA LYS A 7 8.74 16.52 0.71
C LYS A 7 9.47 15.29 0.16
N ASN A 8 10.50 15.54 -0.64
CA ASN A 8 11.37 14.49 -1.16
C ASN A 8 12.81 14.75 -0.71
N ILE A 9 13.52 13.69 -0.31
CA ILE A 9 14.88 13.77 0.25
C ILE A 9 15.94 13.53 -0.83
N SER A 10 15.56 12.96 -1.99
CA SER A 10 16.48 12.67 -3.09
C SER A 10 15.85 12.88 -4.47
N HIS A 11 16.67 12.87 -5.53
CA HIS A 11 16.17 12.89 -6.89
C HIS A 11 15.41 11.60 -7.23
N ARG A 12 14.39 11.75 -8.07
CA ARG A 12 13.54 10.66 -8.53
C ARG A 12 14.18 9.96 -9.74
N HIS A 13 14.19 8.64 -9.74
CA HIS A 13 14.63 7.84 -10.87
C HIS A 13 13.42 7.19 -11.53
N TYR A 14 12.98 7.79 -12.63
CA TYR A 14 11.93 7.25 -13.49
C TYR A 14 12.38 7.30 -14.94
N SER A 15 11.88 6.37 -15.74
CA SER A 15 12.25 6.23 -17.15
C SER A 15 11.51 7.22 -18.04
N CYS A 16 10.28 7.57 -17.64
CA CYS A 16 9.40 8.64 -18.14
C CYS A 16 8.56 9.17 -16.95
N VAL A 17 7.73 10.19 -17.17
CA VAL A 17 7.00 10.86 -16.07
C VAL A 17 6.01 9.95 -15.33
N HIS A 18 5.58 8.84 -15.94
CA HIS A 18 4.64 7.86 -15.41
C HIS A 18 5.04 6.42 -15.80
N SER A 19 6.27 5.99 -15.52
CA SER A 19 6.70 4.62 -15.82
C SER A 19 7.58 4.01 -14.74
N LEU A 20 7.66 2.68 -14.73
CA LEU A 20 8.55 1.98 -13.81
C LEU A 20 10.02 2.37 -14.04
N PRO A 21 10.82 2.41 -12.98
CA PRO A 21 12.25 2.68 -13.10
C PRO A 21 12.94 1.62 -13.97
N LEU A 22 13.90 2.07 -14.76
CA LEU A 22 14.83 1.24 -15.51
C LEU A 22 16.22 1.33 -14.87
N THR A 23 17.10 0.41 -15.23
CA THR A 23 18.52 0.46 -14.90
C THR A 23 19.21 1.66 -15.56
N ALA A 24 20.46 1.95 -15.17
CA ALA A 24 21.25 3.04 -15.75
C ALA A 24 21.47 2.90 -17.27
N ASP A 25 21.52 1.67 -17.77
CA ASP A 25 21.60 1.30 -19.19
C ASP A 25 20.23 1.13 -19.86
N LYS A 26 19.16 1.62 -19.20
CA LYS A 26 17.77 1.65 -19.70
C LYS A 26 17.16 0.26 -19.96
N GLN A 27 17.57 -0.74 -19.18
CA GLN A 27 16.98 -2.08 -19.19
C GLN A 27 15.93 -2.23 -18.07
N PRO A 28 14.96 -3.15 -18.24
CA PRO A 28 14.03 -3.51 -17.17
C PRO A 28 14.77 -3.90 -15.88
N LEU A 29 14.25 -3.46 -14.73
CA LEU A 29 14.75 -3.95 -13.44
C LEU A 29 14.50 -5.46 -13.29
N PRO A 30 15.32 -6.16 -12.48
CA PRO A 30 15.08 -7.57 -12.23
C PRO A 30 13.69 -7.79 -11.65
N ASN A 31 13.02 -8.86 -12.10
CA ASN A 31 11.68 -9.21 -11.64
C ASN A 31 11.68 -9.44 -10.12
N ALA A 32 10.74 -8.81 -9.40
CA ALA A 32 10.68 -8.86 -7.95
C ALA A 32 10.47 -10.28 -7.40
N ARG A 33 9.67 -11.12 -8.08
CA ARG A 33 9.47 -12.52 -7.68
C ARG A 33 10.73 -13.36 -7.89
N ASN A 34 11.46 -13.15 -8.99
CA ASN A 34 12.74 -13.84 -9.19
C ASN A 34 13.75 -13.48 -8.09
N ILE A 35 13.79 -12.21 -7.66
CA ILE A 35 14.60 -11.78 -6.52
C ILE A 35 14.18 -12.53 -5.24
N THR A 36 12.89 -12.61 -4.93
CA THR A 36 12.43 -13.28 -3.71
C THR A 36 12.71 -14.78 -3.74
N ALA A 37 12.39 -15.46 -4.85
CA ALA A 37 12.67 -16.88 -5.02
C ALA A 37 14.17 -17.23 -4.97
N THR A 38 15.06 -16.31 -5.36
CA THR A 38 16.50 -16.55 -5.40
C THR A 38 17.24 -16.13 -4.12
N ILE A 39 16.86 -14.99 -3.53
CA ILE A 39 17.58 -14.37 -2.40
C ILE A 39 16.92 -14.73 -1.07
N TYR A 40 15.59 -14.69 -1.00
CA TYR A 40 14.82 -14.92 0.23
C TYR A 40 14.38 -16.37 0.31
N THR A 41 15.35 -17.29 0.22
CA THR A 41 15.11 -18.72 0.43
C THR A 41 14.71 -18.98 1.87
N ASP A 42 13.87 -19.99 2.10
CA ASP A 42 13.49 -20.48 3.44
C ASP A 42 14.72 -20.95 4.24
N GLY A 43 15.40 -19.99 4.85
CA GLY A 43 16.41 -20.20 5.85
C GLY A 43 15.77 -20.49 7.21
N LEU A 44 16.58 -21.01 8.13
CA LEU A 44 16.15 -21.17 9.52
C LEU A 44 15.73 -19.79 10.07
N LEU A 45 14.51 -19.71 10.59
CA LEU A 45 14.05 -18.57 11.37
C LEU A 45 14.94 -18.46 12.62
N GLU A 46 15.94 -17.60 12.58
CA GLU A 46 16.71 -17.25 13.77
C GLU A 46 15.81 -16.46 14.70
N THR A 47 15.46 -17.06 15.84
CA THR A 47 14.74 -16.36 16.90
C THR A 47 15.70 -15.42 17.62
N CYS A 48 15.50 -14.11 17.46
CA CYS A 48 16.17 -13.11 18.30
C CYS A 48 15.64 -13.23 19.75
N VAL A 49 16.52 -13.44 20.72
CA VAL A 49 16.13 -13.59 22.13
C VAL A 49 16.06 -12.25 22.87
N GLU A 50 16.64 -11.20 22.28
CA GLU A 50 16.72 -9.86 22.83
C GLU A 50 15.47 -9.02 22.53
N ILE A 51 14.73 -9.35 21.47
CA ILE A 51 13.57 -8.59 21.00
C ILE A 51 12.37 -9.51 20.90
N ASN A 52 11.29 -9.16 21.62
CA ASN A 52 10.04 -9.90 21.54
C ASN A 52 9.14 -9.39 20.40
N LEU A 53 8.09 -10.16 20.09
CA LEU A 53 7.15 -9.87 19.03
C LEU A 53 6.45 -8.50 19.15
N ASN A 54 6.30 -7.97 20.36
CA ASN A 54 5.64 -6.68 20.56
C ASN A 54 6.42 -5.53 19.91
N ALA A 55 7.74 -5.64 19.74
CA ALA A 55 8.51 -4.63 19.04
C ALA A 55 8.12 -4.53 17.56
N MET A 56 7.86 -5.67 16.90
CA MET A 56 7.40 -5.71 15.51
C MET A 56 6.00 -5.11 15.39
N ILE A 57 5.07 -5.51 16.27
CA ILE A 57 3.69 -5.00 16.27
C ILE A 57 3.67 -3.49 16.55
N PHE A 58 4.49 -3.02 17.49
CA PHE A 58 4.61 -1.60 17.79
C PHE A 58 5.19 -0.82 16.59
N ALA A 59 6.20 -1.36 15.91
CA ALA A 59 6.76 -0.73 14.72
C ALA A 59 5.72 -0.62 13.59
N GLN A 60 4.86 -1.63 13.41
CA GLN A 60 3.75 -1.55 12.45
C GLN A 60 2.74 -0.47 12.83
N ALA A 61 2.37 -0.36 14.11
CA ALA A 61 1.47 0.70 14.59
C ALA A 61 2.03 2.10 14.35
N VAL A 62 3.32 2.30 14.65
CA VAL A 62 4.04 3.57 14.37
C VAL A 62 4.08 3.84 12.87
N SER A 63 4.33 2.83 12.03
CA SER A 63 4.35 2.99 10.57
C SER A 63 2.98 3.44 10.05
N HIS A 64 1.90 2.84 10.54
CA HIS A 64 0.54 3.20 10.12
C HIS A 64 0.11 4.60 10.59
N ASP A 65 0.71 5.12 11.66
CA ASP A 65 0.45 6.50 12.12
C ASP A 65 1.18 7.55 11.29
N LEU A 66 2.25 7.16 10.57
CA LEU A 66 3.09 8.07 9.78
C LEU A 66 2.91 7.92 8.28
N SER A 67 2.52 6.73 7.82
CA SER A 67 2.46 6.42 6.39
C SER A 67 1.38 5.41 6.07
N PHE A 68 0.45 5.88 5.24
CA PHE A 68 -0.52 5.04 4.54
C PHE A 68 -0.65 5.60 3.12
N ILE A 69 -0.12 4.91 2.13
CA ILE A 69 -0.08 5.40 0.75
C ILE A 69 -1.41 5.08 0.06
N LYS A 70 -2.02 6.10 -0.54
CA LYS A 70 -3.26 5.97 -1.29
C LYS A 70 -3.02 5.03 -2.50
N PRO A 71 -3.79 3.94 -2.67
CA PRO A 71 -3.74 3.16 -3.90
C PRO A 71 -4.32 3.99 -5.06
N ALA A 72 -3.85 3.75 -6.29
CA ALA A 72 -4.43 4.36 -7.49
C ALA A 72 -5.91 4.02 -7.57
N ASN A 73 -6.70 4.91 -8.20
CA ASN A 73 -8.13 4.66 -8.33
C ASN A 73 -8.38 3.51 -9.33
N ALA A 74 -8.47 2.31 -8.77
CA ALA A 74 -8.51 1.04 -9.48
C ALA A 74 -9.76 0.23 -9.11
N THR A 75 -10.86 0.91 -8.74
CA THR A 75 -12.08 0.30 -8.15
C THR A 75 -12.71 -0.84 -8.97
N GLU A 76 -12.33 -1.01 -10.23
CA GLU A 76 -12.78 -2.11 -11.11
C GLU A 76 -11.61 -2.78 -11.87
N LEU A 77 -10.37 -2.52 -11.48
CA LEU A 77 -9.18 -2.98 -12.20
C LEU A 77 -8.64 -4.27 -11.60
N ASP A 78 -8.94 -5.38 -12.27
CA ASP A 78 -8.33 -6.67 -11.99
C ASP A 78 -6.99 -6.80 -12.75
N CYS A 79 -5.92 -6.41 -12.08
CA CYS A 79 -4.56 -6.62 -12.56
C CYS A 79 -4.29 -8.13 -12.71
N CYS A 80 -3.45 -8.57 -13.66
CA CYS A 80 -3.19 -9.99 -13.97
C CYS A 80 -4.32 -10.82 -14.63
N THR A 81 -5.43 -10.20 -15.07
CA THR A 81 -6.39 -10.89 -15.95
C THR A 81 -5.72 -11.40 -17.23
N ALA A 82 -6.32 -12.39 -17.89
CA ALA A 82 -5.79 -12.95 -19.14
C ALA A 82 -5.51 -11.87 -20.22
N TYR A 83 -6.21 -10.74 -20.16
CA TYR A 83 -6.02 -9.60 -21.04
C TYR A 83 -4.80 -8.74 -20.66
N TYR A 84 -4.54 -8.54 -19.37
CA TYR A 84 -3.43 -7.71 -18.86
C TYR A 84 -2.15 -8.49 -18.49
N ARG A 85 -2.15 -9.82 -18.66
CA ARG A 85 -1.03 -10.68 -18.23
C ARG A 85 0.23 -10.49 -19.07
N ASP A 86 0.09 -10.20 -20.38
CA ASP A 86 1.20 -10.38 -21.32
C ASP A 86 1.46 -9.27 -22.36
N VAL A 87 0.84 -8.09 -22.30
CA VAL A 87 0.88 -7.15 -23.46
C VAL A 87 0.90 -5.64 -23.06
N GLU A 88 1.37 -4.81 -24.01
CA GLU A 88 1.39 -3.33 -24.05
C GLU A 88 0.12 -2.62 -23.54
N ASP A 89 -1.02 -3.30 -23.52
CA ASP A 89 -2.33 -2.79 -23.07
C ASP A 89 -2.56 -2.89 -21.55
N THR A 90 -1.53 -3.25 -20.78
CA THR A 90 -1.62 -3.22 -19.31
C THR A 90 -1.91 -1.78 -18.84
N PRO A 91 -3.00 -1.54 -18.09
CA PRO A 91 -3.35 -0.22 -17.61
C PRO A 91 -2.21 0.34 -16.77
N MET A 92 -2.00 1.64 -16.87
CA MET A 92 -0.81 2.24 -16.27
C MET A 92 -0.84 2.12 -14.75
N GLU A 93 -2.01 1.93 -14.15
CA GLU A 93 -2.25 1.68 -12.73
C GLU A 93 -1.83 0.26 -12.31
N CYS A 94 -1.63 -0.69 -13.23
CA CYS A 94 -1.12 -2.02 -12.92
C CYS A 94 0.41 -2.08 -13.04
N ALA A 95 1.04 -2.78 -12.11
CA ALA A 95 2.47 -3.10 -12.11
C ALA A 95 2.68 -4.62 -11.90
N ASN A 96 2.02 -5.43 -12.74
CA ASN A 96 1.98 -6.88 -12.66
C ASN A 96 3.37 -7.51 -12.45
N ILE A 97 3.48 -8.39 -11.47
CA ILE A 97 4.70 -9.16 -11.23
C ILE A 97 4.55 -10.51 -11.90
N LYS A 98 5.25 -10.71 -13.02
CA LYS A 98 5.27 -12.01 -13.71
C LYS A 98 5.96 -13.07 -12.86
N VAL A 99 5.41 -14.28 -12.83
CA VAL A 99 5.96 -15.43 -12.11
C VAL A 99 6.54 -16.40 -13.13
N SER A 100 7.74 -16.93 -12.88
CA SER A 100 8.38 -17.89 -13.79
C SER A 100 7.62 -19.22 -13.77
N PRO A 101 7.49 -19.92 -14.91
CA PRO A 101 7.02 -21.31 -14.94
C PRO A 101 7.87 -22.26 -14.08
N GLU A 102 9.12 -21.89 -13.81
CA GLU A 102 10.07 -22.63 -12.97
C GLU A 102 10.10 -22.12 -11.52
N ASP A 103 9.15 -21.28 -11.11
CA ASP A 103 9.06 -20.77 -9.74
C ASP A 103 8.87 -21.93 -8.75
N PRO A 104 9.67 -22.01 -7.67
CA PRO A 104 9.66 -23.16 -6.77
C PRO A 104 8.36 -23.32 -5.98
N ASP A 105 7.60 -22.24 -5.76
CA ASP A 105 6.39 -22.27 -4.92
C ASP A 105 5.11 -22.15 -5.74
N TYR A 106 5.17 -21.46 -6.89
CA TYR A 106 4.00 -21.10 -7.67
C TYR A 106 3.78 -21.92 -8.93
N SER A 107 4.80 -22.65 -9.40
CA SER A 107 4.69 -23.52 -10.58
C SER A 107 3.66 -24.63 -10.39
N ASP A 108 3.65 -25.29 -9.23
CA ASP A 108 2.76 -26.42 -8.91
C ASP A 108 1.28 -26.03 -8.78
N VAL A 109 0.98 -24.73 -8.64
CA VAL A 109 -0.38 -24.19 -8.48
C VAL A 109 -0.78 -23.26 -9.63
N ASP A 110 -0.05 -23.29 -10.75
CA ASP A 110 -0.33 -22.54 -11.98
C ASP A 110 -0.46 -21.01 -11.78
N ILE A 111 0.21 -20.45 -10.77
CA ILE A 111 0.25 -19.00 -10.55
C ILE A 111 1.33 -18.39 -11.44
N THR A 112 0.92 -17.64 -12.46
CA THR A 112 1.81 -17.04 -13.47
C THR A 112 1.95 -15.51 -13.34
N CYS A 113 1.14 -14.89 -12.47
CA CYS A 113 1.11 -13.44 -12.31
C CYS A 113 0.59 -13.06 -10.91
N ILE A 114 1.28 -12.12 -10.25
CA ILE A 114 0.85 -11.55 -8.98
C ILE A 114 0.35 -10.12 -9.26
N PRO A 115 -0.92 -9.81 -8.94
CA PRO A 115 -1.49 -8.49 -9.21
C PRO A 115 -0.87 -7.45 -8.27
N LEU A 116 -0.50 -6.30 -8.84
CA LEU A 116 -0.05 -5.14 -8.08
C LEU A 116 -0.66 -3.88 -8.68
N VAL A 117 -1.46 -3.19 -7.89
CA VAL A 117 -1.97 -1.86 -8.22
C VAL A 117 -0.95 -0.83 -7.73
N ARG A 118 -0.61 0.13 -8.59
CA ARG A 118 0.28 1.25 -8.27
C ARG A 118 -0.40 2.19 -7.28
N THR A 119 0.42 3.01 -6.64
CA THR A 119 -0.04 4.04 -5.72
C THR A 119 -0.58 5.24 -6.49
N ALA A 120 -1.62 5.87 -5.96
CA ALA A 120 -2.15 7.12 -6.50
C ALA A 120 -1.08 8.21 -6.43
N THR A 121 -1.08 9.06 -7.45
CA THR A 121 -0.15 10.17 -7.55
C THR A 121 -0.86 11.51 -7.42
N ASN A 122 -0.09 12.55 -7.10
CA ASN A 122 -0.58 13.94 -7.08
C ASN A 122 -1.28 14.36 -8.38
N ARG A 123 -0.99 13.74 -9.52
CA ARG A 123 -1.69 14.01 -10.79
C ARG A 123 -3.12 13.50 -10.83
N GLU A 124 -3.40 12.36 -10.22
CA GLU A 124 -4.77 11.80 -10.15
C GLU A 124 -5.69 12.70 -9.32
N ASP A 125 -5.15 13.38 -8.31
CA ASP A 125 -5.90 14.30 -7.44
C ASP A 125 -5.80 15.77 -7.92
N HIS A 126 -5.30 16.03 -9.14
CA HIS A 126 -5.06 17.38 -9.70
C HIS A 126 -4.27 18.31 -8.76
N CYS A 127 -3.36 17.72 -7.98
CA CYS A 127 -2.53 18.40 -6.99
C CYS A 127 -1.20 18.81 -7.64
N GLU A 128 -0.94 20.12 -7.70
CA GLU A 128 0.30 20.70 -8.23
C GLU A 128 0.65 20.21 -9.66
N GLU A 129 -0.07 20.73 -10.66
CA GLU A 129 0.14 20.42 -12.09
C GLU A 129 1.55 20.81 -12.60
N ASP A 130 2.27 21.67 -11.87
CA ASP A 130 3.59 22.19 -12.23
C ASP A 130 4.77 21.26 -11.85
N LEU A 131 4.53 20.10 -11.22
CA LEU A 131 5.60 19.17 -10.87
C LEU A 131 6.06 18.37 -12.11
N GLN A 132 7.37 18.38 -12.36
CA GLN A 132 7.99 17.64 -13.46
C GLN A 132 7.81 16.12 -13.35
N TYR A 133 7.59 15.60 -12.14
CA TYR A 133 7.43 14.17 -11.87
C TYR A 133 6.32 13.96 -10.84
N GLU A 134 5.69 12.79 -10.92
CA GLU A 134 4.64 12.37 -10.00
C GLU A 134 5.16 12.01 -8.60
N GLU A 135 4.32 12.26 -7.60
CA GLU A 135 4.58 11.99 -6.19
C GLU A 135 3.43 11.20 -5.59
N GLN A 136 3.75 10.22 -4.75
CA GLN A 136 2.78 9.42 -4.03
C GLN A 136 2.08 10.24 -2.94
N ILE A 137 0.80 9.93 -2.72
CA ILE A 137 -0.01 10.60 -1.71
C ILE A 137 -0.13 9.72 -0.46
N THR A 138 0.17 10.28 0.71
CA THR A 138 -0.19 9.65 1.98
C THR A 138 -1.55 10.16 2.48
N GLN A 139 -2.38 9.27 3.02
CA GLN A 139 -3.71 9.59 3.55
C GLN A 139 -3.70 9.83 5.07
N VAL A 140 -2.54 9.74 5.71
CA VAL A 140 -2.37 10.01 7.14
C VAL A 140 -1.63 11.31 7.42
N THR A 141 -1.68 11.75 8.67
CA THR A 141 -0.92 12.93 9.12
C THR A 141 0.58 12.59 9.13
N ALA A 142 1.42 13.62 9.03
CA ALA A 142 2.88 13.44 9.06
C ALA A 142 3.47 13.40 10.49
N SER A 143 2.61 13.29 11.51
CA SER A 143 2.97 13.38 12.93
C SER A 143 2.60 12.09 13.64
N LEU A 144 3.30 11.77 14.74
CA LEU A 144 2.85 10.75 15.67
C LEU A 144 1.76 11.32 16.56
N ASP A 145 0.51 11.27 16.08
CA ASP A 145 -0.66 11.86 16.74
C ASP A 145 -1.81 10.86 16.94
N LEU A 146 -1.54 9.56 16.78
CA LEU A 146 -2.52 8.48 16.91
C LEU A 146 -3.67 8.60 15.89
N SER A 147 -3.35 9.07 14.68
CA SER A 147 -4.24 9.09 13.51
C SER A 147 -4.80 7.70 13.17
N ILE A 148 -4.10 6.62 13.51
CA ILE A 148 -4.62 5.25 13.42
C ILE A 148 -5.86 5.01 14.31
N ILE A 149 -6.01 5.75 15.41
CA ILE A 149 -7.15 5.66 16.33
C ILE A 149 -8.18 6.75 16.03
N TYR A 150 -7.74 7.98 15.77
CA TYR A 150 -8.61 9.15 15.66
C TYR A 150 -9.00 9.51 14.22
N GLY A 151 -8.38 8.88 13.23
CA GLY A 151 -8.50 9.27 11.83
C GLY A 151 -7.63 10.47 11.48
N SER A 152 -7.41 10.67 10.18
CA SER A 152 -6.54 11.73 9.65
C SER A 152 -7.32 12.92 9.05
N ASN A 153 -8.65 12.90 9.15
CA ASN A 153 -9.52 13.97 8.70
C ASN A 153 -10.76 14.08 9.60
N ASP A 154 -11.39 15.25 9.59
CA ASP A 154 -12.54 15.57 10.44
C ASP A 154 -13.76 14.68 10.18
N GLU A 155 -13.95 14.21 8.94
CA GLU A 155 -15.10 13.37 8.59
C GLU A 155 -14.98 12.00 9.26
N THR A 156 -13.83 11.34 9.12
CA THR A 156 -13.53 10.08 9.80
C THR A 156 -13.55 10.24 11.32
N LEU A 157 -12.96 11.32 11.86
CA LEU A 157 -12.99 11.58 13.30
C LEU A 157 -14.42 11.69 13.83
N LYS A 158 -15.32 12.35 13.09
CA LYS A 158 -16.73 12.47 13.48
C LYS A 158 -17.44 11.12 13.49
N THR A 159 -17.13 10.24 12.53
CA THR A 159 -17.74 8.88 12.48
C THR A 159 -17.25 7.96 13.58
N LEU A 160 -16.13 8.27 14.24
CA LEU A 160 -15.56 7.45 15.31
C LEU A 160 -15.99 7.89 16.72
N ARG A 161 -16.61 9.06 16.87
CA ARG A 161 -16.95 9.65 18.18
C ARG A 161 -18.41 9.42 18.54
N THR A 162 -18.65 9.20 19.84
CA THR A 162 -20.02 9.22 20.41
C THR A 162 -20.54 10.65 20.57
N PHE A 163 -19.63 11.62 20.67
CA PHE A 163 -19.90 12.99 21.14
C PHE A 163 -20.46 13.08 22.56
N GLU A 164 -20.38 11.99 23.34
CA GLU A 164 -20.80 11.92 24.73
C GLU A 164 -19.58 11.65 25.61
N ASN A 165 -19.38 12.47 26.64
CA ASN A 165 -18.28 12.33 27.60
C ASN A 165 -16.86 12.25 27.00
N GLY A 166 -16.69 12.62 25.73
CA GLY A 166 -15.41 12.51 25.01
C GLY A 166 -15.06 11.10 24.51
N LEU A 167 -16.01 10.16 24.48
CA LEU A 167 -15.75 8.76 24.15
C LEU A 167 -15.76 8.47 22.64
N LEU A 168 -14.97 7.47 22.24
CA LEU A 168 -15.05 6.83 20.93
C LEU A 168 -16.19 5.80 20.91
N LEU A 169 -16.68 5.51 19.71
CA LEU A 169 -17.67 4.47 19.48
C LEU A 169 -17.01 3.10 19.68
N THR A 170 -17.67 2.26 20.47
CA THR A 170 -17.27 0.88 20.72
C THR A 170 -18.45 -0.06 20.54
N GLU A 171 -18.16 -1.35 20.48
CA GLU A 171 -19.14 -2.42 20.55
C GLU A 171 -18.84 -3.33 21.73
N LYS A 172 -19.89 -3.80 22.42
CA LYS A 172 -19.73 -4.67 23.58
C LYS A 172 -19.82 -6.13 23.14
N ARG A 173 -18.74 -6.89 23.30
CA ARG A 173 -18.68 -8.34 23.04
C ARG A 173 -18.21 -9.07 24.30
N LYS A 174 -19.03 -9.99 24.82
CA LYS A 174 -18.74 -10.77 26.04
C LYS A 174 -18.24 -9.90 27.21
N ASP A 175 -18.98 -8.81 27.48
CA ASP A 175 -18.66 -7.83 28.52
C ASP A 175 -17.36 -7.03 28.37
N GLN A 176 -16.74 -7.06 27.19
CA GLN A 176 -15.60 -6.22 26.84
C GLN A 176 -15.97 -5.24 25.73
N GLU A 177 -15.38 -4.05 25.77
CA GLU A 177 -15.48 -3.07 24.69
C GLU A 177 -14.45 -3.35 23.60
N TRP A 178 -14.89 -3.29 22.36
CA TRP A 178 -14.07 -3.47 21.17
C TRP A 178 -14.27 -2.26 20.27
N PRO A 179 -13.26 -1.89 19.45
CA PRO A 179 -13.49 -0.97 18.34
C PRO A 179 -14.66 -1.48 17.52
N GLN A 180 -15.56 -0.59 17.09
CA GLN A 180 -16.63 -1.01 16.20
C GLN A 180 -16.01 -1.64 14.96
N ALA A 181 -16.51 -2.82 14.55
CA ALA A 181 -16.25 -3.32 13.21
C ALA A 181 -16.48 -2.18 12.21
N PRO A 182 -15.65 -2.07 11.15
CA PRO A 182 -15.93 -1.14 10.08
C PRO A 182 -17.40 -1.32 9.73
N LEU A 183 -18.20 -0.25 9.75
CA LEU A 183 -19.50 -0.27 9.11
C LEU A 183 -19.20 -0.83 7.73
N VAL A 184 -19.81 -1.97 7.40
CA VAL A 184 -19.65 -2.61 6.10
C VAL A 184 -20.21 -1.62 5.07
N VAL A 185 -19.42 -0.62 4.69
CA VAL A 185 -19.35 -0.21 3.31
C VAL A 185 -18.73 -1.44 2.69
N ALA A 186 -19.59 -2.30 2.15
CA ALA A 186 -19.17 -3.38 1.31
C ALA A 186 -18.28 -2.76 0.23
N VAL A 187 -16.97 -2.82 0.43
CA VAL A 187 -16.05 -2.92 -0.70
C VAL A 187 -16.33 -4.34 -1.18
N PRO A 188 -17.05 -4.50 -2.30
CA PRO A 188 -17.30 -5.84 -2.81
C PRO A 188 -15.94 -6.41 -3.11
N TYR A 189 -15.52 -7.43 -2.37
CA TYR A 189 -14.56 -8.37 -2.90
C TYR A 189 -15.30 -9.12 -4.00
N TYR A 190 -15.10 -8.70 -5.25
CA TYR A 190 -15.31 -9.51 -6.44
C TYR A 190 -14.11 -9.30 -7.35
#